data_AF-A0A0G2DUB0-F1
#
_entry.id   AF-A0A0G2DUB0-F1
#
_cell.length_a   1.000
_cell.length_b   1.000
_cell.length_c   1.000
_cell.angle_alpha   90.00
_cell.angle_beta   90.00
_cell.angle_gamma   90.00
#
_symmetry.space_group_name_H-M   'P 1'
#
loop_
_entity.id
_entity.type
_entity.pdbx_description
1 polymer ?
#
loop_
_entity_poly.entity_id
_entity_poly.type
_entity_poly.pdbx_seq_one_letter_code
_entity_poly.pdbx_strand_id
1 'polypeptide(L)'
;MKEKAFYLIPLNQSISEWHTLAIFDDVLATSEKSSLVGYTPLYGNNTCDASDFLVFESSKGNLWIQYPHSGGSSGEFLPDGVDGTDSGTAMAVTSIYARINATTDARMPQITMYLVYEGTLVEITGTRGKAWRRSGPGLRDNKFVDSGAQLAAMSRVTDGLIYTEVLVTRSDGGVAMAYYDQNQQHWLTTERVEGMENVLPLSPIAATQAGHVYALENGSQIVEWKLVAGKHPPEFERVAVVDTHS
;
A
#
# COMPACT_ATOMS: atom_id res chain seq x y z
N MET A 1 26.45 -7.33 -4.83
CA MET A 1 26.30 -5.89 -5.07
C MET A 1 25.36 -5.41 -3.97
N LYS A 2 25.76 -4.51 -3.05
CA LYS A 2 24.82 -4.02 -2.04
C LYS A 2 23.90 -3.01 -2.74
N GLU A 3 22.65 -3.39 -2.96
CA GLU A 3 21.64 -2.45 -3.46
C GLU A 3 21.42 -1.37 -2.40
N LYS A 4 21.48 -0.11 -2.83
CA LYS A 4 21.25 1.04 -1.96
C LYS A 4 19.75 1.35 -1.96
N ALA A 5 19.14 1.47 -0.79
CA ALA A 5 17.75 1.88 -0.68
C ALA A 5 17.67 3.42 -0.79
N PHE A 6 16.86 3.92 -1.71
CA PHE A 6 16.56 5.34 -1.82
C PHE A 6 15.28 5.64 -1.03
N TYR A 7 15.35 6.56 -0.08
CA TYR A 7 14.22 6.97 0.73
C TYR A 7 13.79 8.40 0.39
N LEU A 8 12.50 8.57 0.15
CA LEU A 8 11.83 9.87 0.17
C LEU A 8 11.34 10.12 1.59
N ILE A 9 11.99 11.05 2.27
CA ILE A 9 11.46 11.61 3.51
C ILE A 9 11.20 13.09 3.25
N PRO A 10 9.96 13.58 3.31
CA PRO A 10 9.69 15.02 3.37
C PRO A 10 10.14 15.53 4.75
N LEU A 11 11.45 15.69 4.91
CA LEU A 11 12.09 16.37 6.04
C LEU A 11 11.79 17.87 5.95
N ASN A 12 10.60 18.28 6.38
CA ASN A 12 10.16 19.68 6.41
C ASN A 12 9.70 20.22 5.04
N GLN A 13 8.63 21.01 5.02
CA GLN A 13 7.94 21.52 3.81
C GLN A 13 8.77 22.49 2.95
N SER A 14 10.10 22.54 3.12
CA SER A 14 10.98 23.54 2.50
C SER A 14 12.29 22.98 1.93
N ILE A 15 12.45 21.67 1.77
CA ILE A 15 13.65 21.15 1.10
C ILE A 15 13.47 21.21 -0.41
N SER A 16 14.27 22.03 -1.05
CA SER A 16 14.41 22.10 -2.52
C SER A 16 15.35 21.04 -3.08
N GLU A 17 15.94 20.18 -2.24
CA GLU A 17 17.04 19.30 -2.61
C GLU A 17 16.82 17.86 -2.11
N TRP A 18 17.21 16.91 -2.96
CA TRP A 18 17.18 15.48 -2.66
C TRP A 18 18.37 15.11 -1.78
N HIS A 19 18.11 14.39 -0.69
CA HIS A 19 19.15 13.88 0.20
C HIS A 19 19.04 12.37 0.39
N THR A 20 20.19 11.69 0.41
CA THR A 20 20.28 10.27 0.79
C THR A 20 20.55 10.15 2.28
N LEU A 21 19.77 9.33 2.98
CA LEU A 21 19.96 9.04 4.40
C LEU A 21 20.76 7.74 4.58
N ALA A 22 22.09 7.85 4.50
CA ALA A 22 23.02 6.72 4.61
C ALA A 22 22.91 5.95 5.94
N ILE A 23 22.32 6.55 6.98
CA ILE A 23 22.13 5.90 8.29
C ILE A 23 21.28 4.62 8.21
N PHE A 24 20.39 4.50 7.21
CA PHE A 24 19.57 3.31 7.06
C PHE A 24 20.31 2.14 6.40
N ASP A 25 21.35 2.41 5.60
CA ASP A 25 22.11 1.37 4.87
C ASP A 25 22.87 0.43 5.82
N ASP A 26 23.27 0.93 7.00
CA ASP A 26 24.01 0.15 7.99
C ASP A 26 23.11 -0.47 9.08
N VAL A 27 21.87 0.01 9.20
CA VAL A 27 20.96 -0.35 10.31
C VAL A 27 19.87 -1.32 9.86
N LEU A 28 19.39 -1.22 8.62
CA LEU A 28 18.29 -2.04 8.12
C LEU A 28 18.82 -3.26 7.36
N ALA A 29 18.90 -4.41 8.04
CA ALA A 29 19.21 -5.68 7.40
C ALA A 29 17.93 -6.33 6.85
N THR A 30 17.72 -6.26 5.53
CA THR A 30 16.54 -6.79 4.83
C THR A 30 16.79 -8.19 4.26
N SER A 31 15.70 -8.93 4.03
CA SER A 31 15.69 -10.18 3.24
C SER A 31 15.81 -9.87 1.75
N GLU A 32 16.46 -10.74 0.96
CA GLU A 32 16.50 -10.62 -0.52
C GLU A 32 15.11 -10.70 -1.17
N LYS A 33 14.12 -11.22 -0.43
CA LYS A 33 12.72 -11.34 -0.87
C LYS A 33 11.84 -10.17 -0.40
N SER A 34 12.42 -9.22 0.32
CA SER A 34 11.68 -8.14 0.95
C SER A 34 11.00 -7.25 -0.08
N SER A 35 9.72 -6.97 0.13
CA SER A 35 9.08 -5.76 -0.36
C SER A 35 9.32 -4.61 0.62
N LEU A 36 9.18 -3.37 0.16
CA LEU A 36 9.14 -2.17 0.99
C LEU A 36 7.77 -1.52 0.84
N VAL A 37 7.19 -1.08 1.95
CA VAL A 37 6.04 -0.17 1.92
C VAL A 37 6.25 0.95 2.92
N GLY A 38 5.85 2.16 2.55
CA GLY A 38 6.00 3.34 3.38
C GLY A 38 4.69 4.09 3.51
N TYR A 39 4.43 4.62 4.70
CA TYR A 39 3.32 5.52 4.94
C TYR A 39 3.84 6.84 5.50
N THR A 40 3.29 7.93 5.00
CA THR A 40 3.51 9.27 5.54
C THR A 40 2.16 9.96 5.64
N PRO A 41 1.75 10.43 6.83
CA PRO A 41 0.46 11.08 7.00
C PRO A 41 0.41 12.41 6.23
N LEU A 42 -0.77 12.73 5.69
CA LEU A 42 -1.04 14.07 5.16
C LEU A 42 -1.10 15.06 6.33
N TYR A 43 -0.20 16.05 6.34
CA TYR A 43 -0.14 17.06 7.39
C TYR A 43 -1.37 17.99 7.36
N GLY A 44 -2.04 18.11 8.51
CA GLY A 44 -2.95 19.23 8.81
C GLY A 44 -2.23 20.35 9.56
N ASN A 45 -2.79 21.55 9.51
CA ASN A 45 -2.16 22.82 9.89
C ASN A 45 -1.56 22.97 11.31
N ASN A 46 -1.54 21.98 12.23
CA ASN A 46 -0.86 22.12 13.53
C ASN A 46 -0.64 20.84 14.35
N THR A 47 -0.77 19.64 13.78
CA THR A 47 -0.45 18.40 14.52
C THR A 47 0.33 17.45 13.61
N CYS A 48 1.61 17.29 13.90
CA CYS A 48 2.44 16.24 13.30
C CYS A 48 1.96 14.89 13.84
N ASP A 49 1.16 14.18 13.05
CA ASP A 49 0.98 12.74 13.28
C ASP A 49 2.34 12.08 12.99
N ALA A 50 2.92 11.49 14.03
CA ALA A 50 4.24 10.85 13.94
C ALA A 50 4.10 9.35 13.66
N SER A 51 3.04 8.99 12.94
CA SER A 51 2.74 7.64 12.44
C SER A 51 3.35 7.36 11.07
N ASP A 52 4.31 8.18 10.62
CA ASP A 52 5.14 7.85 9.48
C ASP A 52 5.95 6.57 9.77
N PHE A 53 5.97 5.65 8.81
CA PHE A 53 6.68 4.40 8.98
C PHE A 53 7.14 3.80 7.66
N LEU A 54 8.04 2.82 7.78
CA LEU A 54 8.44 1.89 6.73
C LEU A 54 8.19 0.48 7.25
N VAL A 55 7.69 -0.40 6.39
CA VAL A 55 7.61 -1.84 6.67
C VAL A 55 8.41 -2.60 5.62
N PHE A 56 9.20 -3.56 6.08
CA PHE A 56 10.01 -4.43 5.24
C PHE A 56 10.16 -5.81 5.90
N GLU A 57 10.58 -6.80 5.12
CA GLU A 57 10.96 -8.11 5.62
C GLU A 57 12.42 -8.07 6.09
N SER A 58 12.62 -8.30 7.39
CA SER A 58 13.96 -8.36 7.97
C SER A 58 14.75 -9.57 7.43
N SER A 59 16.07 -9.53 7.54
CA SER A 59 16.96 -10.67 7.23
C SER A 59 16.66 -11.96 8.02
N LYS A 60 15.80 -11.90 9.05
CA LYS A 60 15.32 -13.05 9.82
C LYS A 60 13.97 -13.59 9.34
N GLY A 61 13.41 -13.03 8.26
CA GLY A 61 12.12 -13.42 7.68
C GLY A 61 10.92 -12.64 8.22
N ASN A 62 10.99 -12.09 9.44
CA ASN A 62 9.85 -11.39 10.03
C ASN A 62 9.64 -9.99 9.45
N LEU A 63 8.38 -9.54 9.39
CA LEU A 63 8.05 -8.16 9.04
C LEU A 63 8.40 -7.20 10.19
N TRP A 64 9.13 -6.15 9.84
CA TRP A 64 9.58 -5.11 10.74
C TRP A 64 8.98 -3.77 10.33
N ILE A 65 8.44 -3.03 11.28
CA ILE A 65 8.01 -1.65 11.10
C ILE A 65 9.00 -0.70 11.76
N GLN A 66 9.51 0.27 10.99
CA GLN A 66 10.45 1.29 11.44
C GLN A 66 9.77 2.67 11.43
N TYR A 67 9.88 3.42 12.53
CA TYR A 67 9.31 4.78 12.66
C TYR A 67 10.44 5.83 12.66
N PRO A 68 10.80 6.42 11.51
CA PRO A 68 12.03 7.21 11.37
C PRO A 68 12.03 8.53 12.18
N HIS A 69 10.89 9.17 12.43
CA HIS A 69 10.83 10.46 13.15
C HIS A 69 10.52 10.33 14.65
N SER A 70 10.63 9.14 15.21
CA SER A 70 10.24 8.84 16.59
C SER A 70 11.30 9.16 17.65
N GLY A 71 12.38 9.87 17.32
CA GLY A 71 13.46 10.18 18.26
C GLY A 71 14.35 8.97 18.59
N GLY A 72 14.46 8.00 17.68
CA GLY A 72 15.32 6.82 17.83
C GLY A 72 14.64 5.57 18.37
N SER A 73 13.29 5.49 18.37
CA SER A 73 12.62 4.22 18.64
C SER A 73 13.02 3.18 17.59
N SER A 74 13.37 1.99 18.05
CA SER A 74 13.93 0.90 17.26
C SER A 74 12.95 0.30 16.25
N GLY A 75 11.70 0.75 16.14
CA GLY A 75 10.69 0.00 15.41
C GLY A 75 10.17 -1.19 16.24
N GLU A 76 9.25 -1.95 15.67
CA GLU A 76 8.64 -3.13 16.28
C GLU A 76 8.41 -4.23 15.22
N PHE A 77 8.25 -5.48 15.66
CA PHE A 77 7.76 -6.53 14.77
C PHE A 77 6.25 -6.37 14.61
N LEU A 78 5.74 -6.66 13.41
CA LEU A 78 4.30 -6.82 13.22
C LEU A 78 3.80 -8.04 14.04
N PRO A 79 2.53 -8.02 14.49
CA PRO A 79 1.98 -8.97 15.46
C PRO A 79 1.98 -10.42 14.96
N ASP A 80 1.87 -11.34 15.92
CA ASP A 80 1.83 -12.79 15.69
C ASP A 80 0.81 -13.21 14.62
N GLY A 81 1.25 -14.08 13.70
CA GLY A 81 0.41 -14.70 12.67
C GLY A 81 0.59 -14.14 11.25
N VAL A 82 1.61 -13.32 11.02
CA VAL A 82 2.17 -12.99 9.69
C VAL A 82 3.68 -12.81 9.83
N ASP A 83 4.43 -13.88 9.56
CA ASP A 83 5.87 -13.92 9.81
C ASP A 83 6.69 -13.57 8.55
N GLY A 84 6.09 -12.88 7.58
CA GLY A 84 6.71 -12.53 6.30
C GLY A 84 5.70 -12.27 5.19
N THR A 85 6.20 -12.16 3.96
CA THR A 85 5.38 -12.11 2.74
C THR A 85 5.66 -13.33 1.85
N ASP A 86 4.71 -13.69 1.00
CA ASP A 86 4.98 -14.67 -0.04
C ASP A 86 6.09 -14.14 -0.97
N SER A 87 7.01 -15.03 -1.34
CA SER A 87 8.23 -14.66 -2.08
C SER A 87 7.91 -13.86 -3.34
N GLY A 88 8.51 -12.68 -3.47
CA GLY A 88 8.38 -11.80 -4.64
C GLY A 88 7.09 -10.98 -4.69
N THR A 89 6.20 -11.11 -3.70
CA THR A 89 4.98 -10.29 -3.63
C THR A 89 5.27 -8.91 -3.01
N ALA A 90 4.56 -7.90 -3.49
CA ALA A 90 4.65 -6.57 -2.91
C ALA A 90 3.76 -6.41 -1.68
N MET A 91 4.01 -5.36 -0.91
CA MET A 91 3.10 -4.83 0.11
C MET A 91 2.48 -3.52 -0.37
N ALA A 92 1.26 -3.22 0.07
CA ALA A 92 0.59 -1.95 -0.19
C ALA A 92 0.01 -1.35 1.10
N VAL A 93 -0.14 -0.03 1.15
CA VAL A 93 -0.68 0.66 2.33
C VAL A 93 -1.64 1.76 1.92
N THR A 94 -2.68 1.97 2.72
CA THR A 94 -3.61 3.09 2.60
C THR A 94 -4.07 3.57 3.97
N SER A 95 -4.66 4.76 4.05
CA SER A 95 -5.22 5.32 5.29
C SER A 95 -6.74 5.33 5.26
N ILE A 96 -7.36 4.65 6.20
CA ILE A 96 -8.80 4.71 6.46
C ILE A 96 -9.04 5.81 7.50
N TYR A 97 -9.52 6.97 7.06
CA TYR A 97 -9.94 8.02 7.98
C TYR A 97 -11.18 7.57 8.75
N ALA A 98 -11.07 7.42 10.07
CA ALA A 98 -12.22 7.18 10.92
C ALA A 98 -13.23 8.33 10.73
N ARG A 99 -14.51 7.96 10.63
CA ARG A 99 -15.68 8.82 10.36
C ARG A 99 -15.53 10.26 10.87
N ILE A 100 -15.91 11.22 10.02
CA ILE A 100 -15.92 12.68 10.23
C ILE A 100 -16.69 13.12 11.51
N ASN A 101 -17.47 12.24 12.14
CA ASN A 101 -18.27 12.54 13.34
C ASN A 101 -17.74 11.94 14.65
N ALA A 102 -16.55 11.34 14.66
CA ALA A 102 -16.02 10.77 15.88
C ALA A 102 -15.38 11.86 16.78
N THR A 103 -15.71 11.80 18.07
CA THR A 103 -15.23 12.72 19.12
C THR A 103 -13.70 12.83 19.12
N THR A 104 -13.16 13.86 19.78
CA THR A 104 -11.77 14.35 19.64
C THR A 104 -10.62 13.33 19.72
N ASP A 105 -10.84 12.09 20.19
CA ASP A 105 -9.87 10.98 20.21
C ASP A 105 -9.79 10.12 18.93
N ALA A 106 -10.74 10.28 18.01
CA ALA A 106 -10.84 9.50 16.77
C ALA A 106 -10.25 10.19 15.53
N ARG A 107 -9.42 11.22 15.73
CA ARG A 107 -8.81 11.98 14.62
C ARG A 107 -7.58 11.30 14.00
N MET A 108 -7.13 10.17 14.56
CA MET A 108 -5.97 9.47 14.02
C MET A 108 -6.44 8.53 12.90
N PRO A 109 -5.89 8.63 11.68
CA PRO A 109 -6.22 7.69 10.61
C PRO A 109 -5.87 6.27 11.07
N GLN A 110 -6.78 5.33 10.82
CA GLN A 110 -6.43 3.92 10.91
C GLN A 110 -5.65 3.59 9.64
N ILE A 111 -4.43 3.11 9.80
CA ILE A 111 -3.58 2.77 8.66
C ILE A 111 -3.78 1.29 8.38
N THR A 112 -3.93 0.96 7.11
CA THR A 112 -4.20 -0.40 6.67
C THR A 112 -3.16 -0.81 5.66
N MET A 113 -2.51 -1.93 5.94
CA MET A 113 -1.52 -2.56 5.07
C MET A 113 -2.08 -3.86 4.50
N TYR A 114 -1.75 -4.11 3.24
CA TYR A 114 -2.12 -5.30 2.49
C TYR A 114 -0.86 -6.03 2.04
N LEU A 115 -0.88 -7.35 2.18
CA LEU A 115 0.22 -8.22 1.78
C LEU A 115 -0.30 -9.61 1.41
N VAL A 116 0.53 -10.40 0.73
CA VAL A 116 0.24 -11.80 0.43
C VAL A 116 0.97 -12.69 1.41
N TYR A 117 0.23 -13.61 2.03
CA TYR A 117 0.78 -14.59 2.97
C TYR A 117 0.02 -15.90 2.85
N GLU A 118 0.76 -16.99 2.64
CA GLU A 118 0.22 -18.35 2.44
C GLU A 118 -0.79 -18.42 1.27
N GLY A 119 -0.50 -17.69 0.18
CA GLY A 119 -1.33 -17.62 -1.03
C GLY A 119 -2.64 -16.86 -0.84
N THR A 120 -2.77 -16.05 0.21
CA THR A 120 -3.98 -15.25 0.48
C THR A 120 -3.66 -13.78 0.68
N LEU A 121 -4.59 -12.91 0.29
CA LEU A 121 -4.52 -11.49 0.59
C LEU A 121 -4.84 -11.28 2.07
N VAL A 122 -3.96 -10.58 2.78
CA VAL A 122 -4.06 -10.30 4.21
C VAL A 122 -4.12 -8.81 4.43
N GLU A 123 -5.02 -8.40 5.31
CA GLU A 123 -5.12 -7.04 5.82
C GLU A 123 -4.57 -6.97 7.26
N ILE A 124 -3.70 -5.99 7.51
CA ILE A 124 -3.19 -5.65 8.83
C ILE A 124 -3.49 -4.17 9.07
N THR A 125 -4.13 -3.86 10.19
CA THR A 125 -4.50 -2.49 10.55
C THR A 125 -3.78 -2.04 11.82
N GLY A 126 -3.39 -0.78 11.89
CA GLY A 126 -2.68 -0.24 13.03
C GLY A 126 -2.38 1.25 12.90
N THR A 127 -1.68 1.77 13.89
CA THR A 127 -1.12 3.12 13.91
C THR A 127 -0.10 3.19 15.04
N ARG A 128 0.79 4.17 15.04
CA ARG A 128 1.85 4.26 16.05
C ARG A 128 1.25 4.38 17.45
N GLY A 129 1.83 3.64 18.40
CA GLY A 129 1.37 3.63 19.80
C GLY A 129 0.09 2.82 20.03
N LYS A 130 -0.46 2.19 18.98
CA LYS A 130 -1.53 1.19 19.08
C LYS A 130 -1.04 -0.12 18.48
N ALA A 131 -1.52 -1.24 19.02
CA ALA A 131 -1.18 -2.54 18.49
C ALA A 131 -1.67 -2.68 17.04
N TRP A 132 -0.77 -3.14 16.15
CA TRP A 132 -1.14 -3.65 14.84
C TRP A 132 -1.95 -4.95 15.01
N ARG A 133 -2.92 -5.17 14.13
CA ARG A 133 -3.82 -6.33 14.19
C ARG A 133 -4.13 -6.83 12.79
N ARG A 134 -4.00 -8.13 12.60
CA ARG A 134 -4.52 -8.81 11.41
C ARG A 134 -6.05 -8.76 11.44
N SER A 135 -6.66 -8.34 10.34
CA SER A 135 -8.12 -8.35 10.20
C SER A 135 -8.65 -9.78 10.06
N GLY A 136 -9.96 -9.92 10.26
CA GLY A 136 -10.68 -11.20 10.20
C GLY A 136 -10.61 -11.91 8.82
N PRO A 137 -11.28 -13.06 8.66
CA PRO A 137 -11.11 -13.94 7.50
C PRO A 137 -11.60 -13.37 6.16
N GLY A 138 -12.35 -12.25 6.13
CA GLY A 138 -13.06 -11.79 4.92
C GLY A 138 -12.20 -11.58 3.67
N LEU A 139 -10.92 -11.19 3.81
CA LEU A 139 -9.97 -11.13 2.68
C LEU A 139 -9.27 -12.47 2.40
N ARG A 140 -9.12 -13.33 3.41
CA ARG A 140 -8.36 -14.59 3.30
C ARG A 140 -9.08 -15.63 2.45
N ASP A 141 -10.40 -15.58 2.42
CA ASP A 141 -11.20 -16.50 1.61
C ASP A 141 -11.07 -16.21 0.10
N ASN A 142 -10.46 -15.07 -0.27
CA ASN A 142 -10.23 -14.65 -1.64
C ASN A 142 -8.87 -15.13 -2.17
N LYS A 143 -8.84 -16.35 -2.72
CA LYS A 143 -7.65 -16.98 -3.31
C LYS A 143 -7.41 -16.58 -4.79
N PHE A 144 -7.43 -15.28 -5.09
CA PHE A 144 -7.25 -14.78 -6.46
C PHE A 144 -5.85 -14.19 -6.73
N VAL A 145 -4.95 -14.29 -5.74
CA VAL A 145 -3.62 -13.67 -5.80
C VAL A 145 -2.59 -14.68 -6.30
N ASP A 146 -1.88 -14.30 -7.36
CA ASP A 146 -0.80 -15.11 -7.93
C ASP A 146 0.51 -14.97 -7.13
N SER A 147 1.36 -15.99 -7.22
CA SER A 147 2.73 -15.90 -6.68
C SER A 147 3.51 -14.79 -7.39
N GLY A 148 4.18 -13.93 -6.62
CA GLY A 148 4.92 -12.78 -7.15
C GLY A 148 4.05 -11.58 -7.53
N ALA A 149 2.74 -11.60 -7.24
CA ALA A 149 1.85 -10.49 -7.52
C ALA A 149 2.30 -9.18 -6.88
N GLN A 150 2.16 -8.09 -7.62
CA GLN A 150 2.40 -6.73 -7.11
C GLN A 150 1.08 -6.11 -6.68
N LEU A 151 1.13 -5.29 -5.63
CA LEU A 151 -0.04 -4.75 -4.96
C LEU A 151 -0.01 -3.22 -4.99
N ALA A 152 -1.18 -2.63 -5.19
CA ALA A 152 -1.44 -1.23 -4.87
C ALA A 152 -2.74 -1.14 -4.08
N ALA A 153 -2.81 -0.19 -3.14
CA ALA A 153 -4.00 0.04 -2.35
C ALA A 153 -4.36 1.52 -2.38
N MET A 154 -5.65 1.82 -2.45
CA MET A 154 -6.16 3.16 -2.27
C MET A 154 -7.42 3.11 -1.42
N SER A 155 -7.74 4.26 -0.83
CA SER A 155 -9.01 4.46 -0.16
C SER A 155 -9.54 5.84 -0.47
N ARG A 156 -10.86 5.99 -0.39
CA ARG A 156 -11.52 7.26 -0.65
C ARG A 156 -12.77 7.39 0.19
N VAL A 157 -13.16 8.64 0.44
CA VAL A 157 -14.42 8.95 1.10
C VAL A 157 -15.38 9.52 0.06
N THR A 158 -16.54 8.91 -0.12
CA THR A 158 -17.60 9.39 -1.01
C THR A 158 -18.93 9.26 -0.27
N ASP A 159 -19.70 10.35 -0.21
CA ASP A 159 -20.98 10.41 0.52
C ASP A 159 -20.92 9.93 1.98
N GLY A 160 -19.78 10.17 2.64
CA GLY A 160 -19.52 9.75 4.02
C GLY A 160 -19.22 8.26 4.20
N LEU A 161 -19.16 7.49 3.10
CA LEU A 161 -18.74 6.09 3.08
C LEU A 161 -17.28 5.98 2.64
N ILE A 162 -16.58 4.99 3.20
CA ILE A 162 -15.16 4.73 2.91
C ILE A 162 -15.09 3.56 1.94
N TYR A 163 -14.57 3.81 0.74
CA TYR A 163 -14.27 2.76 -0.23
C TYR A 163 -12.78 2.46 -0.16
N THR A 164 -12.45 1.18 -0.24
CA THR A 164 -11.07 0.70 -0.27
C THR A 164 -10.93 -0.28 -1.41
N GLU A 165 -9.89 -0.09 -2.22
CA GLU A 165 -9.58 -0.89 -3.39
C GLU A 165 -8.13 -1.38 -3.29
N VAL A 166 -7.93 -2.69 -3.45
CA VAL A 166 -6.62 -3.35 -3.49
C VAL A 166 -6.46 -3.99 -4.87
N LEU A 167 -5.57 -3.43 -5.67
CA LEU A 167 -5.25 -3.85 -7.02
C LEU A 167 -4.09 -4.84 -6.99
N VAL A 168 -4.19 -5.89 -7.80
CA VAL A 168 -3.27 -7.02 -7.82
C VAL A 168 -2.89 -7.33 -9.27
N THR A 169 -1.60 -7.24 -9.61
CA THR A 169 -1.14 -7.67 -10.95
C THR A 169 -1.08 -9.18 -11.05
N ARG A 170 -1.50 -9.72 -12.20
CA ARG A 170 -1.62 -11.16 -12.43
C ARG A 170 -0.44 -11.73 -13.19
N SER A 171 -0.26 -13.05 -13.08
CA SER A 171 0.78 -13.82 -13.77
C SER A 171 0.52 -14.03 -15.26
N ASP A 172 -0.74 -13.94 -15.69
CA ASP A 172 -1.17 -14.00 -17.09
C ASP A 172 -1.40 -12.61 -17.71
N GLY A 173 -1.08 -11.54 -16.97
CA GLY A 173 -1.30 -10.16 -17.38
C GLY A 173 -2.63 -9.60 -16.88
N GLY A 174 -2.71 -8.27 -16.91
CA GLY A 174 -3.84 -7.52 -16.39
C GLY A 174 -3.86 -7.38 -14.88
N VAL A 175 -4.97 -6.85 -14.37
CA VAL A 175 -5.18 -6.51 -12.96
C VAL A 175 -6.44 -7.17 -12.44
N ALA A 176 -6.34 -7.81 -11.27
CA ALA A 176 -7.46 -8.20 -10.44
C ALA A 176 -7.62 -7.21 -9.27
N MET A 177 -8.77 -7.23 -8.60
CA MET A 177 -9.03 -6.31 -7.50
C MET A 177 -9.87 -6.94 -6.41
N ALA A 178 -9.48 -6.71 -5.16
CA ALA A 178 -10.37 -6.81 -4.01
C ALA A 178 -10.85 -5.41 -3.64
N TYR A 179 -12.14 -5.25 -3.35
CA TYR A 179 -12.68 -3.97 -2.93
C TYR A 179 -13.70 -4.15 -1.80
N TYR A 180 -13.70 -3.22 -0.84
CA TYR A 180 -14.62 -3.25 0.28
C TYR A 180 -15.91 -2.50 -0.09
N ASP A 181 -17.02 -3.23 -0.20
CA ASP A 181 -18.33 -2.64 -0.46
C ASP A 181 -19.01 -2.27 0.87
N GLN A 182 -19.05 -0.98 1.19
CA GLN A 182 -19.71 -0.48 2.39
C GLN A 182 -21.22 -0.75 2.41
N ASN A 183 -21.89 -0.91 1.27
CA ASN A 183 -23.32 -1.24 1.29
C ASN A 183 -23.54 -2.67 1.76
N GLN A 184 -22.63 -3.58 1.39
CA GLN A 184 -22.72 -4.99 1.73
C GLN A 184 -21.87 -5.39 2.94
N GLN A 185 -21.06 -4.46 3.45
CA GLN A 185 -20.18 -4.62 4.62
C GLN A 185 -19.20 -5.81 4.53
N HIS A 186 -18.79 -6.17 3.31
CA HIS A 186 -17.82 -7.25 3.09
C HIS A 186 -16.92 -6.98 1.88
N TRP A 187 -15.86 -7.77 1.78
CA TRP A 187 -14.92 -7.74 0.66
C TRP A 187 -15.49 -8.49 -0.54
N LEU A 188 -15.47 -7.83 -1.68
CA LEU A 188 -15.77 -8.40 -2.99
C LEU A 188 -14.49 -8.47 -3.82
N THR A 189 -14.52 -9.30 -4.86
CA THR A 189 -13.40 -9.45 -5.79
C THR A 189 -13.87 -9.39 -7.23
N THR A 190 -12.98 -8.93 -8.09
CA THR A 190 -13.07 -9.14 -9.53
C THR A 190 -11.74 -9.68 -10.04
N GLU A 191 -11.79 -10.71 -10.87
CA GLU A 191 -10.59 -11.31 -11.48
C GLU A 191 -10.00 -10.41 -12.58
N ARG A 192 -10.78 -9.48 -13.11
CA ARG A 192 -10.37 -8.55 -14.16
C ARG A 192 -10.94 -7.17 -13.89
N VAL A 193 -10.05 -6.19 -13.87
CA VAL A 193 -10.40 -4.77 -13.83
C VAL A 193 -10.52 -4.29 -15.28
N GLU A 194 -11.72 -3.83 -15.63
CA GLU A 194 -12.00 -3.32 -16.98
C GLU A 194 -11.07 -2.15 -17.32
N GLY A 195 -10.48 -2.20 -18.50
CA GLY A 195 -9.55 -1.18 -19.01
C GLY A 195 -8.09 -1.40 -18.61
N MET A 196 -7.79 -2.37 -17.74
CA MET A 196 -6.43 -2.69 -17.27
C MET A 196 -5.95 -4.08 -17.72
N GLU A 197 -6.54 -4.67 -18.76
CA GLU A 197 -6.25 -6.04 -19.21
C GLU A 197 -4.86 -6.21 -19.80
N ASN A 198 -4.27 -5.14 -20.33
CA ASN A 198 -2.95 -5.16 -20.99
C ASN A 198 -1.78 -4.85 -20.05
N VAL A 199 -2.04 -4.65 -18.74
CA VAL A 199 -0.97 -4.46 -17.75
C VAL A 199 -0.03 -5.65 -17.81
N LEU A 200 1.27 -5.39 -17.80
CA LEU A 200 2.28 -6.43 -17.91
C LEU A 200 2.18 -7.43 -16.74
N PRO A 201 2.37 -8.73 -17.02
CA PRO A 201 2.32 -9.75 -15.98
C PRO A 201 3.27 -9.47 -14.81
N LEU A 202 2.75 -9.56 -13.59
CA LEU A 202 3.49 -9.34 -12.32
C LEU A 202 4.29 -8.03 -12.27
N SER A 203 3.91 -7.04 -13.09
CA SER A 203 4.61 -5.76 -13.13
C SER A 203 4.27 -4.91 -11.90
N PRO A 204 5.15 -3.97 -11.50
CA PRO A 204 4.83 -3.02 -10.44
C PRO A 204 3.57 -2.20 -10.76
N ILE A 205 2.79 -1.95 -9.72
CA ILE A 205 1.58 -1.14 -9.78
C ILE A 205 1.57 -0.17 -8.60
N ALA A 206 1.10 1.05 -8.81
CA ALA A 206 0.95 2.07 -7.78
C ALA A 206 -0.41 2.73 -7.89
N ALA A 207 -0.97 3.17 -6.76
CA ALA A 207 -2.23 3.89 -6.71
C ALA A 207 -2.15 5.10 -5.79
N THR A 208 -2.95 6.11 -6.09
CA THR A 208 -3.08 7.33 -5.29
C THR A 208 -4.47 7.42 -4.67
N GLN A 209 -4.59 8.16 -3.56
CA GLN A 209 -5.90 8.43 -2.94
C GLN A 209 -6.83 9.27 -3.83
N ALA A 210 -6.30 9.91 -4.87
CA ALA A 210 -7.09 10.63 -5.88
C ALA A 210 -7.74 9.70 -6.93
N GLY A 211 -7.53 8.38 -6.82
CA GLY A 211 -8.09 7.40 -7.75
C GLY A 211 -7.27 7.22 -9.03
N HIS A 212 -5.99 7.62 -9.03
CA HIS A 212 -5.09 7.38 -10.15
C HIS A 212 -4.28 6.10 -9.91
N VAL A 213 -4.10 5.31 -10.96
CA VAL A 213 -3.33 4.06 -10.95
C VAL A 213 -2.26 4.12 -12.02
N TYR A 214 -1.06 3.67 -11.70
CA TYR A 214 0.07 3.62 -12.60
C TYR A 214 0.62 2.21 -12.67
N ALA A 215 0.83 1.69 -13.88
CA ALA A 215 1.38 0.37 -14.12
C ALA A 215 2.09 0.31 -15.47
N LEU A 216 2.79 -0.79 -15.75
CA LEU A 216 3.49 -1.00 -17.02
C LEU A 216 2.56 -1.64 -18.06
N GLU A 217 2.55 -1.09 -19.28
CA GLU A 217 1.84 -1.63 -20.46
C GLU A 217 2.81 -1.68 -21.65
N ASN A 218 2.59 -2.57 -22.62
CA ASN A 218 3.30 -2.60 -23.91
C ASN A 218 4.84 -2.54 -23.80
N GLY A 219 5.41 -3.27 -22.84
CA GLY A 219 6.83 -3.18 -22.48
C GLY A 219 7.00 -2.29 -21.24
N SER A 220 7.99 -1.40 -21.25
CA SER A 220 8.32 -0.58 -20.07
C SER A 220 7.61 0.77 -20.03
N GLN A 221 6.48 0.94 -20.73
CA GLN A 221 5.74 2.20 -20.72
C GLN A 221 4.91 2.31 -19.45
N ILE A 222 5.09 3.38 -18.68
CA ILE A 222 4.20 3.69 -17.57
C ILE A 222 2.92 4.29 -18.14
N VAL A 223 1.78 3.73 -17.77
CA VAL A 223 0.46 4.19 -18.18
C VAL A 223 -0.32 4.58 -16.95
N GLU A 224 -1.13 5.62 -17.09
CA GLU A 224 -2.04 6.11 -16.07
C GLU A 224 -3.48 5.67 -16.38
N TRP A 225 -4.17 5.23 -15.34
CA TRP A 225 -5.60 5.01 -15.31
C TRP A 225 -6.25 5.85 -14.22
N LYS A 226 -7.51 6.21 -14.42
CA LYS A 226 -8.29 6.98 -13.47
C LYS A 226 -9.57 6.24 -13.12
N LEU A 227 -9.88 6.20 -11.83
CA LEU A 227 -11.12 5.63 -11.32
C LEU A 227 -12.34 6.38 -11.89
N VAL A 228 -13.30 5.62 -12.42
CA VAL A 228 -14.57 6.16 -12.93
C VAL A 228 -15.55 6.37 -11.78
N ALA A 229 -15.97 7.62 -11.58
CA ALA A 229 -16.86 7.99 -10.49
C ALA A 229 -18.24 7.30 -10.59
N GLY A 230 -18.74 6.82 -9.44
CA GLY A 230 -20.09 6.25 -9.32
C GLY A 230 -20.26 4.84 -9.89
N LYS A 231 -19.20 4.18 -10.36
CA LYS A 231 -19.25 2.79 -10.84
C LYS A 231 -19.10 1.79 -9.70
N HIS A 232 -19.90 0.73 -9.77
CA HIS A 232 -19.89 -0.41 -8.86
C HIS A 232 -20.13 -1.70 -9.67
N PRO A 233 -19.15 -2.62 -9.81
CA PRO A 233 -17.80 -2.58 -9.22
C PRO A 233 -16.97 -1.35 -9.67
N PRO A 234 -15.90 -0.97 -8.93
CA PRO A 234 -15.01 0.09 -9.37
C PRO A 234 -14.42 -0.20 -10.75
N GLU A 235 -14.42 0.79 -11.62
CA GLU A 235 -13.91 0.71 -13.00
C GLU A 235 -12.83 1.78 -13.20
N PHE A 236 -11.89 1.55 -14.13
CA PHE A 236 -10.80 2.46 -14.41
C PHE A 236 -10.73 2.77 -15.90
N GLU A 237 -10.67 4.06 -16.25
CA GLU A 237 -10.44 4.51 -17.62
C GLU A 237 -8.95 4.77 -17.85
N ARG A 238 -8.43 4.28 -18.97
CA ARG A 238 -7.06 4.57 -19.39
C ARG A 238 -6.94 6.04 -19.78
N VAL A 239 -6.01 6.77 -19.16
CA VAL A 239 -5.79 8.21 -19.40
C VAL A 239 -4.76 8.41 -20.50
N ALA A 240 -3.51 8.05 -20.23
CA ALA A 240 -2.39 8.30 -21.14
C ALA A 240 -1.15 7.47 -20.77
N VAL A 241 -0.19 7.42 -21.70
CA VAL A 241 1.19 7.04 -21.37
C VAL A 241 1.83 8.22 -20.63
N VAL A 242 2.50 7.96 -19.52
CA VAL A 242 3.23 8.97 -18.75
C VAL A 242 4.57 9.22 -19.44
N ASP A 243 4.80 10.46 -19.89
CA ASP A 243 6.09 10.86 -20.44
C ASP A 243 7.11 10.96 -19.31
N THR A 244 8.20 10.20 -19.43
CA THR A 244 9.31 10.17 -18.46
C THR A 244 10.56 10.85 -19.01
N HIS A 245 10.50 11.44 -20.20
CA HIS A 245 11.60 12.19 -20.81
C HIS A 245 11.45 13.69 -20.52
N SER A 246 11.91 14.10 -19.34
CA SER A 246 12.10 15.52 -18.98
C SER A 246 13.56 15.84 -18.71
#